data_AF-A0A8D4VPT3-F1
#
_entry.id   AF-A0A8D4VPT3-F1
#
_cell.length_a   1.000
_cell.length_b   1.000
_cell.length_c   1.000
_cell.angle_alpha   90.00
_cell.angle_beta   90.00
_cell.angle_gamma   90.00
#
_symmetry.space_group_name_H-M   'P 1'
#
loop_
_entity.id
_entity.type
_entity.pdbx_description
1 polymer ?
#
loop_
_entity_poly.entity_id
_entity_poly.type
_entity_poly.pdbx_seq_one_letter_code
_entity_poly.pdbx_strand_id
1 'polypeptide(L)' 'MDFAGMAKRATLFDVAGTPIRVACIDDLIALKRAAGRPIDLADIEHLQRIRQP' A
#
# COMPACT_ATOMS: atom_id res chain seq x y z
N MET A 1 3.16 7.76 -11.87
CA MET A 1 2.40 7.35 -10.67
C MET A 1 1.66 8.57 -10.13
N ASP A 2 0.38 8.47 -9.78
CA ASP A 2 -0.43 9.61 -9.31
C ASP A 2 -0.31 9.77 -7.78
N PHE A 3 0.72 10.49 -7.34
CA PHE A 3 0.98 10.69 -5.92
C PHE A 3 -0.10 11.54 -5.21
N ALA A 4 -0.70 12.50 -5.91
CA ALA A 4 -1.75 13.33 -5.35
C ALA A 4 -3.02 12.53 -5.09
N GLY A 5 -3.39 11.62 -6.00
CA GLY A 5 -4.49 10.68 -5.80
C GLY A 5 -4.22 9.69 -4.66
N MET A 6 -3.00 9.16 -4.55
CA MET A 6 -2.61 8.26 -3.47
C MET A 6 -2.76 8.93 -2.10
N ALA A 7 -2.32 10.18 -1.96
CA ALA A 7 -2.46 10.93 -0.71
C ALA A 7 -3.93 11.15 -0.31
N LYS A 8 -4.82 11.34 -1.30
CA LYS A 8 -6.27 11.49 -1.06
C LYS A 8 -6.94 10.19 -0.64
N ARG A 9 -6.46 9.04 -1.14
CA ARG A 9 -6.99 7.70 -0.83
C ARG A 9 -6.25 6.99 0.31
N ALA A 10 -5.34 7.69 0.99
CA ALA A 10 -4.56 7.11 2.07
C ALA A 10 -5.47 6.59 3.19
N THR A 11 -5.16 5.41 3.70
CA THR A 11 -5.82 4.82 4.87
C THR A 11 -5.28 5.50 6.13
N LEU A 12 -6.17 5.84 7.06
CA LEU A 12 -5.76 6.30 8.39
C LEU A 12 -5.61 5.09 9.31
N PHE A 13 -4.44 4.94 9.92
CA PHE A 13 -4.12 3.87 10.83
C PHE A 13 -3.74 4.46 12.19
N ASP A 14 -4.35 3.97 13.27
CA ASP A 14 -3.95 4.37 14.62
C ASP A 14 -2.75 3.53 15.06
N VAL A 15 -1.65 4.21 15.39
CA VAL A 15 -0.47 3.59 15.98
C VAL A 15 -0.22 4.24 17.33
N ALA A 16 -0.57 3.54 18.40
CA ALA A 16 -0.43 4.01 19.78
C ALA A 16 -1.06 5.40 20.01
N GLY A 17 -2.29 5.61 19.51
CA GLY A 17 -3.01 6.88 19.63
C GLY A 17 -2.56 7.96 18.64
N THR A 18 -1.62 7.66 17.75
CA THR A 18 -1.18 8.57 16.70
C THR A 18 -1.82 8.18 15.36
N PRO A 19 -2.65 9.04 14.75
CA PRO A 19 -3.24 8.77 13.45
C PRO A 19 -2.21 8.97 12.33
N ILE A 20 -1.81 7.88 11.67
CA ILE A 20 -0.83 7.86 10.58
C ILE A 20 -1.54 7.59 9.26
N ARG A 21 -1.23 8.39 8.24
CA ARG A 21 -1.69 8.13 6.86
C ARG A 21 -0.74 7.16 6.18
N VAL A 22 -1.28 6.04 5.70
CA VAL A 22 -0.56 5.02 4.93
C VAL A 22 -1.18 4.84 3.56
N ALA A 23 -0.39 4.45 2.56
CA ALA A 23 -0.93 4.11 1.25
C ALA A 23 -1.94 2.95 1.37
N CYS A 24 -3.04 3.02 0.63
CA CYS A 24 -3.99 1.91 0.60
C CYS A 24 -3.36 0.68 -0.07
N ILE A 25 -3.97 -0.50 0.11
CA ILE A 25 -3.41 -1.76 -0.38
C ILE A 25 -3.23 -1.74 -1.91
N ASP A 26 -4.18 -1.18 -2.65
CA ASP A 26 -4.07 -1.10 -4.12
C ASP A 26 -2.89 -0.22 -4.57
N ASP A 27 -2.70 0.91 -3.89
CA ASP A 27 -1.59 1.82 -4.17
C ASP A 27 -0.24 1.20 -3.75
N LEU A 28 -0.20 0.42 -2.66
CA LEU A 28 0.98 -0.36 -2.26
C LEU A 28 1.35 -1.42 -3.31
N ILE A 29 0.38 -2.15 -3.86
CA ILE A 29 0.61 -3.12 -4.94
C ILE A 29 1.14 -2.40 -6.20
N ALA A 30 0.56 -1.27 -6.57
CA ALA A 30 1.01 -0.48 -7.71
C ALA A 30 2.45 0.03 -7.54
N LEU A 31 2.79 0.53 -6.34
CA LEU A 31 4.15 0.94 -5.96
C LEU A 31 5.14 -0.21 -6.10
N LYS A 32 4.80 -1.37 -5.56
CA LYS A 32 5.65 -2.57 -5.58
C LYS A 32 5.88 -3.08 -6.99
N ARG A 33 4.84 -3.11 -7.83
CA ARG A 33 4.96 -3.48 -9.25
C ARG A 33 5.88 -2.53 -10.02
N ALA A 34 5.79 -1.23 -9.75
CA ALA A 34 6.63 -0.23 -10.40
C ALA A 34 8.11 -0.30 -9.96
N ALA A 35 8.38 -0.69 -8.70
CA ALA A 35 9.72 -0.86 -8.19
C ALA A 35 10.43 -2.09 -8.79
N GLY A 36 9.69 -3.17 -9.05
CA GLY A 36 10.17 -4.32 -9.83
C GLY A 36 11.31 -5.11 -9.19
N ARG A 37 11.54 -4.98 -7.87
CA ARG A 37 12.59 -5.75 -7.20
C ARG A 37 12.09 -7.19 -6.97
N PRO A 38 12.97 -8.20 -6.98
CA PRO A 38 12.57 -9.59 -6.72
C PRO A 38 11.81 -9.76 -5.39
N ILE A 39 12.20 -9.01 -4.35
CA ILE A 39 11.52 -9.00 -3.04
C ILE A 39 10.10 -8.44 -3.11
N ASP A 40 9.80 -7.55 -4.05
CA ASP A 40 8.47 -6.95 -4.19
C ASP A 40 7.43 -7.98 -4.69
N LEU A 41 7.85 -9.09 -5.32
CA LEU A 41 6.94 -10.15 -5.76
C LEU A 41 6.26 -10.86 -4.59
N ALA A 42 7.05 -11.22 -3.57
CA ALA A 42 6.53 -11.84 -2.35
C ALA A 42 5.60 -10.87 -1.60
N ASP A 43 5.98 -9.59 -1.55
CA ASP A 43 5.16 -8.55 -0.92
C ASP A 43 3.83 -8.36 -1.66
N ILE A 44 3.83 -8.33 -3.00
CA ILE A 44 2.60 -8.22 -3.80
C ILE A 44 1.67 -9.40 -3.55
N GLU A 45 2.21 -10.62 -3.51
CA GLU A 45 1.41 -11.82 -3.25
C GLU A 45 0.77 -11.76 -1.85
N HIS A 46 1.53 -11.32 -0.83
CA HIS A 46 1.00 -11.12 0.51
C HIS A 46 -0.10 -10.04 0.55
N LEU A 47 0.15 -8.89 -0.07
CA LEU A 47 -0.82 -7.78 -0.15
C LEU A 47 -2.11 -8.19 -0.88
N GLN A 48 -2.01 -9.02 -1.91
CA GLN A 48 -3.18 -9.55 -2.62
C GLN A 48 -4.05 -10.44 -1.73
N ARG A 49 -3.45 -11.21 -0.81
CA ARG A 49 -4.19 -11.99 0.18
C ARG A 49 -4.93 -11.09 1.17
N ILE A 50 -4.28 -10.03 1.67
CA ILE A 50 -4.93 -9.06 2.60
C ILE A 50 -6.08 -8.32 1.92
N ARG A 51 -5.96 -8.04 0.62
CA ARG A 51 -7.02 -7.38 -0.16
C ARG A 51 -8.29 -8.23 -0.30
N GLN A 52 -8.18 -9.55 -0.21
CA GLN A 52 -9.34 -10.46 -0.29
C GLN A 52 -9.95 -10.62 1.11
N PRO A 53 -11.28 -10.45 1.27
CA PRO A 53 -11.97 -10.63 2.55
C PRO A 53 -11.99 -12.08 3.03
#